data_AF-A0A0F7JZT9-F1
#
_entry.id   AF-A0A0F7JZT9-F1
#
_cell.length_a   1.000
_cell.length_b   1.000
_cell.length_c   1.000
_cell.angle_alpha   90.00
_cell.angle_beta   90.00
_cell.angle_gamma   90.00
#
_symmetry.space_group_name_H-M   'P 1'
#
loop_
_entity.id
_entity.type
_entity.pdbx_description
1 polymer ?
#
loop_
_entity_poly.entity_id
_entity_poly.type
_entity_poly.pdbx_seq_one_letter_code
_entity_poly.pdbx_strand_id
1 'polypeptide(L)' 'MGDTEVNCLYCGKKIDNDVAECPHCGAVSHFQTRGYRAGARPRFILFWIGLVLFCLFLVFWLPR' A
#
# COMPACT_ATOMS: atom_id res chain seq x y z
N MET A 1 -6.96 -18.22 13.80
CA MET A 1 -5.62 -17.78 14.18
C MET A 1 -4.75 -17.97 12.96
N GLY A 2 -4.41 -16.88 12.26
CA GLY A 2 -3.63 -16.97 11.03
C GLY A 2 -2.16 -17.21 11.36
N ASP A 3 -1.57 -18.23 10.76
CA ASP A 3 -0.13 -18.47 10.83
C ASP A 3 0.62 -17.23 10.32
N THR A 4 1.14 -16.43 11.26
CA THR A 4 1.81 -15.14 11.02
C THR A 4 3.29 -15.36 10.67
N GLU A 5 3.60 -16.55 10.14
CA GLU A 5 4.96 -17.01 9.87
C GLU A 5 5.08 -17.39 8.39
N VAL A 6 6.03 -16.78 7.71
CA VAL A 6 6.33 -17.00 6.30
C VAL A 6 7.75 -17.55 6.18
N ASN A 7 8.00 -18.43 5.22
CA ASN A 7 9.35 -18.94 5.00
C ASN A 7 10.16 -17.93 4.19
N CYS A 8 11.33 -17.54 4.67
CA CYS A 8 12.25 -16.69 3.92
C CYS A 8 12.70 -17.40 2.64
N LEU A 9 12.52 -16.77 1.47
CA LEU A 9 12.94 -17.34 0.17
C LEU A 9 14.44 -17.63 0.09
N TYR A 10 15.25 -16.90 0.84
CA TYR A 10 16.71 -16.97 0.75
C TYR A 10 17.33 -18.00 1.68
N CYS A 11 16.85 -18.10 2.93
CA CYS A 11 17.42 -19.01 3.92
C CYS A 11 16.50 -20.18 4.30
N GLY A 12 15.25 -20.20 3.81
CA GLY A 12 14.27 -21.24 4.09
C GLY A 12 13.79 -21.30 5.55
N LYS A 13 14.25 -20.40 6.42
CA LYS A 13 13.77 -20.34 7.80
C LYS A 13 12.45 -19.59 7.89
N LYS A 14 11.62 -20.00 8.85
CA LYS A 14 10.39 -19.30 9.22
C LYS A 14 10.75 -17.94 9.82
N ILE A 15 10.09 -16.91 9.31
CA ILE A 15 10.19 -15.53 9.79
C ILE A 15 8.78 -14.98 9.97
N ASP A 16 8.63 -14.02 10.87
CA ASP A 16 7.36 -13.33 11.05
C ASP A 16 6.98 -12.55 9.78
N ASN A 17 5.70 -12.50 9.40
CA ASN A 17 5.31 -11.75 8.19
C ASN A 17 5.39 -10.23 8.36
N ASP A 18 5.62 -9.73 9.58
CA ASP A 18 5.74 -8.30 9.89
C ASP A 18 7.19 -7.80 9.97
N VAL A 19 8.21 -8.65 9.72
CA VAL A 19 9.63 -8.22 9.76
C VAL A 19 10.16 -7.76 8.42
N ALA A 20 10.62 -6.52 8.30
CA ALA A 20 11.14 -5.92 7.05
C ALA A 20 12.36 -6.65 6.47
N GLU A 21 13.21 -7.20 7.34
CA GLU A 21 14.35 -8.04 6.98
C GLU A 21 14.32 -9.36 7.77
N CYS A 22 14.83 -10.41 7.14
CA CYS A 22 14.99 -11.70 7.80
C CYS A 22 16.09 -11.61 8.88
N PRO A 23 15.81 -11.92 10.16
CA PRO A 23 16.80 -11.86 11.24
C PRO A 23 17.92 -12.91 11.11
N HIS A 24 17.74 -13.91 10.25
CA HIS A 24 18.69 -15.01 10.08
C HIS A 24 19.70 -14.81 8.95
N CYS A 25 19.31 -14.13 7.88
CA CYS A 25 20.18 -13.91 6.73
C CYS A 25 20.36 -12.44 6.36
N GLY A 26 19.63 -11.52 6.98
CA GLY A 26 19.67 -10.09 6.68
C GLY A 26 19.07 -9.73 5.31
N ALA A 27 18.42 -10.66 4.62
CA ALA A 27 17.77 -10.37 3.34
C ALA A 27 16.43 -9.66 3.54
N VAL A 28 16.12 -8.73 2.65
CA VAL A 28 14.82 -8.03 2.61
C VAL A 28 13.68 -9.04 2.48
N SER A 29 12.67 -8.92 3.33
CA SER A 29 11.53 -9.84 3.31
C SER A 29 10.54 -9.42 2.21
N HIS A 30 10.27 -10.34 1.29
CA HIS A 30 9.31 -10.12 0.20
C HIS A 30 7.85 -10.32 0.63
N PHE A 31 7.63 -10.77 1.87
CA PHE A 31 6.31 -11.17 2.39
C PHE A 31 5.64 -10.12 3.28
N GLN A 32 6.18 -8.89 3.30
CA GLN A 32 5.59 -7.76 4.02
C GLN A 32 4.16 -7.50 3.53
N THR A 33 3.18 -8.10 4.20
CA THR A 33 1.75 -7.89 3.97
C THR A 33 1.30 -6.50 4.45
N ARG A 34 2.16 -5.81 5.22
CA ARG A 34 2.06 -4.37 5.48
C ARG A 34 2.73 -3.49 4.40
N GLY A 35 2.95 -4.05 3.22
CA GLY A 35 3.46 -3.35 2.05
C GLY A 35 2.46 -2.41 1.37
N TYR A 36 1.17 -2.39 1.74
CA TYR A 36 0.32 -1.26 1.36
C TYR A 36 0.62 -0.10 2.31
N ARG A 37 1.73 0.58 2.02
CA ARG A 37 1.84 2.01 2.26
C ARG A 37 0.53 2.64 1.80
N ALA A 38 -0.38 2.88 2.73
CA ALA A 38 -1.41 3.91 2.63
C ALA A 38 -0.80 5.33 2.59
N GLY A 39 0.45 5.43 2.10
CA GLY A 39 1.12 6.62 1.60
C GLY A 39 1.14 6.67 0.07
N ALA A 40 0.27 5.92 -0.63
CA ALA A 40 -0.24 6.38 -1.91
C ALA A 40 -0.80 7.79 -1.66
N ARG A 41 0.00 8.81 -1.99
CA ARG A 41 -0.10 10.18 -1.45
C ARG A 41 -1.57 10.61 -1.34
N PRO A 42 -2.18 10.66 -0.14
CA PRO A 42 -3.60 11.04 0.00
C PRO A 42 -3.85 12.44 -0.55
N ARG A 43 -2.79 13.26 -0.60
CA ARG A 43 -2.75 14.56 -1.27
C ARG A 43 -3.21 14.51 -2.73
N PHE A 44 -2.72 13.55 -3.53
CA PHE A 44 -3.01 13.49 -4.97
C PHE A 44 -4.46 13.07 -5.23
N ILE A 45 -4.97 12.12 -4.44
CA ILE A 45 -6.36 11.65 -4.52
C ILE A 45 -7.32 12.78 -4.12
N LEU A 46 -7.01 13.53 -3.06
CA LEU A 46 -7.78 14.72 -2.66
C LEU A 46 -7.83 15.79 -3.77
N PHE A 47 -6.71 16.06 -4.45
CA PHE A 47 -6.68 16.99 -5.59
C PHE A 47 -7.59 16.53 -6.73
N TRP A 48 -7.53 15.25 -7.10
CA TRP A 48 -8.37 14.68 -8.13
C TRP A 48 -9.87 14.77 -7.80
N ILE A 49 -10.25 14.49 -6.55
CA ILE A 49 -11.64 14.61 -6.10
C ILE A 49 -12.14 16.06 -6.25
N GLY A 50 -11.33 17.05 -5.85
CA GLY A 50 -11.67 18.47 -6.01
C GLY A 50 -11.84 18.87 -7.49
N LEU A 51 -10.94 18.41 -8.36
CA LEU A 51 -11.00 18.68 -9.80
C LEU A 51 -12.26 18.09 -10.46
N VAL A 52 -12.64 16.86 -10.10
CA VAL A 52 -13.86 16.21 -10.62
C VAL A 52 -15.12 16.95 -10.19
N LEU A 53 -15.22 17.35 -8.92
CA LEU A 53 -16.36 18.14 -8.42
C LEU A 53 -16.48 19.48 -9.14
N PHE A 54 -15.36 20.16 -9.36
CA PHE A 54 -15.33 21.42 -10.11
C PHE A 54 -15.81 21.22 -11.57
N CYS A 55 -15.35 20.17 -12.25
CA CYS A 55 -15.82 19.84 -13.60
C CYS A 55 -17.32 19.55 -13.66
N LEU A 56 -17.86 18.74 -12.75
CA LEU A 56 -19.30 18.44 -12.70
C LEU A 56 -20.13 19.69 -12.45
N PHE A 57 -19.63 20.56 -11.57
CA PHE A 57 -20.25 21.84 -11.31
C PHE A 57 -20.24 22.74 -12.55
N LEU A 58 -19.13 22.82 -13.28
CA LEU A 58 -19.09 23.54 -14.55
C LEU A 58 -20.04 22.95 -15.59
N VAL A 59 -20.15 21.63 -15.71
CA VAL A 59 -21.09 20.99 -16.66
C VAL A 59 -22.54 21.27 -16.27
N PHE A 60 -22.85 21.26 -14.97
CA PHE A 60 -24.18 21.58 -14.47
C PHE A 60 -24.51 23.08 -14.59
N TRP A 61 -23.51 23.94 -14.41
CA TRP A 61 -23.68 25.39 -14.51
C TRP A 61 -23.60 25.91 -15.94
N LEU A 62 -22.93 25.19 -16.84
CA LEU A 62 -23.01 25.47 -18.27
C LEU A 62 -24.43 25.09 -18.69
N PRO A 63 -25.32 26.10 -18.82
CA PRO A 63 -26.72 25.83 -19.07
C PRO A 63 -26.79 25.29 -20.49
N ARG A 64 -27.11 24.00 -20.60
CA ARG A 64 -27.46 23.35 -21.87
C ARG A 64 -28.48 24.14 -22.68
#